data_AF-A0A835QFH6-F1
#
_entry.id   AF-A0A835QFH6-F1
#
_cell.length_a   1.000
_cell.length_b   1.000
_cell.length_c   1.000
_cell.angle_alpha   90.00
_cell.angle_beta   90.00
_cell.angle_gamma   90.00
#
_symmetry.space_group_name_H-M   'P 1'
#
loop_
_entity.id
_entity.type
_entity.pdbx_description
1 polymer ?
#
loop_
_entity_poly.entity_id
_entity_poly.type
_entity_poly.pdbx_seq_one_letter_code
_entity_poly.pdbx_strand_id
1 'polypeptide(L)' 'MCLKSDVGIGKHVIICMEDLIHEIFTVGPHFKEANNFLWPFKLKAPLGGLKKKRNHYVEGGDAGNRENYINELIRRMN' A
#
# COMPACT_ATOMS: atom_id res chain seq x y z
N MET A 1 9.43 -13.35 -10.48
CA MET A 1 10.74 -12.70 -10.21
C MET A 1 11.04 -12.92 -8.74
N CYS A 2 11.85 -13.93 -8.41
CA CYS A 2 12.19 -14.18 -7.00
C CYS A 2 13.33 -13.25 -6.57
N LEU A 3 13.21 -12.72 -5.37
CA LEU A 3 14.15 -11.79 -4.73
C LEU A 3 15.39 -12.58 -4.28
N LYS A 4 16.13 -13.17 -5.22
CA LYS A 4 17.46 -13.74 -4.94
C LYS A 4 18.48 -12.61 -4.84
N SER A 5 18.37 -11.81 -3.79
CA SER A 5 19.33 -10.75 -3.47
C SER A 5 19.59 -10.78 -1.97
N ASP A 6 20.85 -10.96 -1.58
CA ASP A 6 21.41 -10.99 -0.22
C ASP A 6 21.20 -9.71 0.62
N VAL A 7 20.18 -8.91 0.30
CA VAL A 7 19.75 -7.71 1.01
C VAL A 7 18.22 -7.71 1.06
N GLY A 8 17.66 -8.34 2.08
CA GLY A 8 16.22 -8.29 2.31
C GLY A 8 15.69 -9.54 2.98
N ILE A 9 15.44 -9.45 4.28
CA ILE A 9 14.75 -10.48 5.07
C ILE A 9 15.50 -11.83 5.11
N GLY A 10 16.80 -11.79 5.39
CA GLY A 10 17.73 -12.94 5.33
C GLY A 10 17.48 -14.15 6.25
N LYS A 11 16.26 -14.37 6.77
CA LYS A 11 15.84 -15.56 7.55
C LYS A 11 14.35 -15.93 7.44
N HIS A 12 13.49 -15.20 6.71
CA HIS A 12 12.04 -15.45 6.70
C HIS A 12 11.53 -15.96 5.35
N VAL A 13 10.26 -16.41 5.32
CA VAL A 13 9.59 -17.14 4.22
C VAL A 13 9.28 -16.28 2.97
N ILE A 14 9.64 -14.99 2.96
CA ILE A 14 9.33 -14.08 1.84
C ILE A 14 10.44 -14.15 0.78
N ILE A 15 10.22 -14.95 -0.28
CA ILE A 15 11.25 -15.25 -1.30
C ILE A 15 10.96 -14.51 -2.61
N CYS A 16 9.69 -14.29 -2.95
CA CYS A 16 9.29 -13.65 -4.20
C CYS A 16 8.27 -12.51 -3.91
N MET A 17 8.00 -11.66 -4.90
CA MET A 17 7.06 -10.54 -4.70
C MET A 17 5.64 -11.00 -4.32
N GLU A 18 5.23 -12.19 -4.76
CA GLU A 18 3.93 -12.77 -4.43
C GLU A 18 3.78 -13.03 -2.93
N ASP A 19 4.83 -13.56 -2.28
CA ASP A 19 4.85 -13.78 -0.84
C ASP A 19 4.71 -12.45 -0.09
N LEU A 20 5.37 -11.39 -0.57
CA LEU A 20 5.29 -10.06 0.03
C LEU A 20 3.87 -9.48 -0.07
N ILE A 21 3.22 -9.64 -1.23
CA ILE A 21 1.83 -9.21 -1.44
C ILE A 21 0.89 -10.02 -0.55
N HIS A 22 1.06 -11.34 -0.51
CA HIS A 22 0.26 -12.25 0.31
C HIS A 22 0.35 -11.85 1.79
N GLU A 23 1.57 -11.72 2.32
CA GLU A 23 1.84 -11.39 3.71
C GLU A 23 1.19 -10.07 4.14
N ILE A 24 1.24 -9.05 3.26
CA ILE A 24 0.63 -7.74 3.51
C ILE A 24 -0.90 -7.81 3.42
N PHE A 25 -1.43 -8.49 2.40
CA PHE A 25 -2.87 -8.55 2.15
C PHE A 25 -3.62 -9.38 3.19
N THR A 26 -3.07 -10.51 3.61
CA THR A 26 -3.69 -11.40 4.61
C THR A 26 -3.29 -11.06 6.05
N VAL A 27 -2.40 -10.07 6.23
CA VAL A 27 -1.83 -9.71 7.54
C VAL A 27 -1.21 -10.93 8.23
N GLY A 28 -0.21 -11.52 7.56
CA GLY A 28 0.48 -12.71 8.04
C GLY A 28 1.41 -12.47 9.25
N PRO A 29 2.05 -13.53 9.77
CA PRO A 29 2.91 -13.49 10.97
C PRO A 29 4.13 -12.56 10.85
N HIS A 30 4.58 -12.27 9.64
CA HIS A 30 5.72 -11.42 9.29
C HIS A 30 5.30 -10.12 8.60
N PHE A 31 4.06 -9.65 8.82
CA PHE A 31 3.54 -8.39 8.27
C PHE A 31 4.45 -7.20 8.56
N LYS A 32 5.04 -7.14 9.77
CA LYS A 32 5.89 -6.02 10.18
C LYS A 32 7.17 -5.98 9.36
N GLU A 33 7.80 -7.12 9.14
CA GLU A 33 9.00 -7.29 8.33
C GLU A 33 8.70 -6.96 6.86
N ALA A 34 7.59 -7.49 6.33
CA ALA A 34 7.12 -7.22 4.97
C ALA A 34 6.86 -5.73 4.74
N ASN A 35 6.15 -5.07 5.66
CA ASN A 35 5.81 -3.65 5.55
C ASN A 35 7.03 -2.74 5.68
N ASN A 36 7.98 -3.09 6.57
CA ASN A 36 9.22 -2.32 6.74
C ASN A 36 10.23 -2.52 5.60
N PHE A 37 10.14 -3.64 4.88
CA PHE A 37 10.96 -3.88 3.69
C PHE A 37 10.59 -2.92 2.56
N LEU A 38 9.32 -2.55 2.45
CA LEU A 38 8.84 -1.59 1.46
C LEU A 38 9.21 -0.15 1.85
N TRP A 39 9.76 0.60 0.88
CA TRP A 39 9.86 2.04 1.01
C TRP A 39 8.47 2.68 0.91
N PRO A 40 8.18 3.77 1.66
CA PRO A 40 6.93 4.49 1.50
C PRO A 40 6.63 4.85 0.04
N PHE A 41 5.46 4.45 -0.47
CA PHE A 41 5.11 4.63 -1.86
C PHE A 41 5.01 6.12 -2.23
N LYS A 42 5.80 6.54 -3.22
CA LYS A 42 5.72 7.88 -3.81
C LYS A 42 4.67 7.86 -4.92
N LEU A 43 3.47 8.34 -4.60
CA LEU A 43 2.34 8.42 -5.53
C LEU A 43 2.28 9.78 -6.24
N LYS A 44 1.65 9.83 -7.42
CA LYS A 44 1.39 11.09 -8.15
C LYS A 44 0.16 11.80 -7.58
N ALA A 45 -0.02 13.07 -7.95
CA ALA A 45 -1.28 13.75 -7.72
C ALA A 45 -2.43 13.04 -8.48
N PRO A 46 -3.62 12.89 -7.87
CA PRO A 46 -4.70 12.14 -8.48
C PRO A 46 -5.23 12.86 -9.72
N LEU A 47 -5.39 12.14 -10.83
CA LEU A 47 -5.98 12.67 -12.06
C LEU A 47 -7.38 13.25 -11.77
N GLY A 48 -7.62 14.52 -12.12
CA GLY A 48 -8.87 15.24 -11.80
C GLY A 48 -8.91 15.90 -10.41
N GLY A 49 -7.84 15.81 -9.62
CA GLY A 49 -7.69 16.54 -8.36
C GLY A 49 -8.51 16.02 -7.17
N LEU A 50 -8.37 16.68 -6.02
CA LEU A 50 -9.17 16.42 -4.83
C LEU A 50 -10.30 17.46 -4.77
N LYS A 51 -11.52 17.06 -4.38
CA LYS A 51 -12.68 17.93 -4.25
C LYS A 51 -12.56 18.84 -3.03
N LYS A 52 -12.44 18.27 -1.83
CA LYS A 52 -12.35 19.00 -0.55
C LYS A 52 -11.41 18.29 0.41
N LYS A 53 -10.13 18.64 0.34
CA LYS A 53 -9.04 17.98 1.10
C LYS A 53 -9.24 17.97 2.63
N ARG A 54 -9.93 18.97 3.19
CA ARG A 54 -10.08 19.13 4.65
C ARG A 54 -11.33 18.44 5.23
N ASN A 55 -12.35 18.19 4.40
CA ASN A 55 -13.61 17.61 4.86
C ASN A 55 -13.54 16.09 4.88
N HIS A 56 -14.25 15.45 5.81
CA HIS A 56 -14.30 14.00 5.90
C HIS A 56 -15.02 13.40 4.68
N TYR A 57 -14.63 12.20 4.25
CA TYR A 57 -15.17 11.56 3.07
C TYR A 57 -16.69 11.35 3.15
N VAL A 58 -17.21 10.97 4.33
CA VAL A 58 -18.67 10.82 4.56
C VAL A 58 -19.46 12.13 4.42
N GLU A 59 -18.79 13.28 4.51
CA GLU A 59 -19.39 14.61 4.30
C GLU A 59 -19.22 15.10 2.85
N GLY A 60 -18.80 14.22 1.93
CA GLY A 60 -18.47 14.57 0.55
C GLY A 60 -17.09 15.21 0.38
N GLY A 61 -16.19 15.03 1.36
CA GLY A 61 -14.80 15.46 1.31
C GLY A 61 -13.82 14.40 0.81
N ASP A 62 -12.54 14.61 1.12
CA ASP A 62 -11.44 13.73 0.71
C ASP A 62 -10.55 13.25 1.87
N ALA A 63 -10.83 13.64 3.11
CA ALA A 63 -10.09 13.21 4.29
C ALA A 63 -10.73 11.97 4.95
N GLY A 64 -9.92 11.23 5.72
CA GLY A 64 -10.40 10.12 6.55
C GLY A 64 -10.56 8.80 5.81
N ASN A 65 -11.24 7.86 6.48
CA ASN A 65 -11.48 6.51 5.97
C ASN A 65 -12.52 6.52 4.85
N ARG A 66 -12.21 5.86 3.73
CA ARG A 66 -13.11 5.67 2.58
C ARG A 66 -13.48 4.21 2.34
N GLU A 67 -13.10 3.32 3.28
CA GLU A 67 -13.27 1.88 3.17
C GLU A 67 -12.75 1.37 1.81
N ASN A 68 -13.59 0.68 1.04
CA ASN A 68 -13.22 0.08 -0.24
C ASN A 68 -12.98 1.12 -1.36
N TYR A 69 -13.45 2.36 -1.20
CA TYR A 69 -13.30 3.44 -2.20
C TYR A 69 -11.88 4.02 -2.25
N ILE A 70 -10.99 3.65 -1.33
CA ILE A 70 -9.57 4.03 -1.39
C ILE A 70 -8.89 3.50 -2.67
N ASN A 71 -9.33 2.35 -3.16
CA ASN A 71 -8.77 1.72 -4.36
C ASN A 71 -8.97 2.59 -5.61
N GLU A 72 -10.10 3.26 -5.73
CA GLU A 72 -10.38 4.19 -6.84
C GLU A 72 -9.45 5.42 -6.79
N LEU A 73 -9.15 5.91 -5.58
CA LEU A 73 -8.20 7.01 -5.41
C LEU A 73 -6.78 6.60 -5.82
N ILE A 74 -6.32 5.43 -5.36
CA ILE A 74 -4.98 4.91 -5.69
C ILE A 74 -4.84 4.71 -7.21
N ARG A 75 -5.87 4.18 -7.89
CA ARG A 75 -5.87 4.03 -9.36
C ARG A 75 -5.68 5.35 -10.11
N ARG A 76 -6.11 6.48 -9.54
CA ARG A 76 -5.92 7.80 -10.13
C ARG A 76 -4.53 8.40 -9.86
N MET A 77 -3.74 7.80 -8.96
CA MET A 77 -2.43 8.27 -8.52
C MET A 77 -1.25 7.42 -9.04
N ASN A 78 -1.54 6.32 -9.74
CA ASN A 78 -0.54 5.47 -10.44
C ASN A 78 -0.26 6.03 -11.84
#